data_AF-A0A3R7EQX5-F1
#
_entry.id   AF-A0A3R7EQX5-F1
#
_cell.length_a   1.000
_cell.length_b   1.000
_cell.length_c   1.000
_cell.angle_alpha   90.00
_cell.angle_beta   90.00
_cell.angle_gamma   90.00
#
_symmetry.space_group_name_H-M   'P 1'
#
loop_
_entity.id
_entity.type
_entity.pdbx_description
1 polymer ?
#
loop_
_entity_poly.entity_id
_entity_poly.type
_entity_poly.pdbx_seq_one_letter_code
_entity_poly.pdbx_strand_id
1 'polypeptide(L)'
;MDGEDFKDWKSLLLVAGGYVINTNMKSGRIIATGSKDLKKIEVYNGGITCGTDWGSSPTLVEGIPVIVKIKTQKEITVWALNNIGERTQKTPISSQGDFKVFRIGPEYETLWYEISAP
;
A
#
# COMPACT_ATOMS: atom_id res chain seq x y z
N MET A 1 -21.29 3.85 -2.15
CA MET A 1 -20.44 5.06 -2.11
C MET A 1 -20.27 5.41 -3.58
N ASP A 2 -21.27 6.11 -4.11
CA ASP A 2 -21.36 6.34 -5.54
C ASP A 2 -20.51 7.58 -5.82
N GLY A 3 -19.41 7.35 -6.53
CA GLY A 3 -18.29 8.26 -6.68
C GLY A 3 -18.61 9.46 -7.57
N GLU A 4 -19.20 10.50 -6.97
CA GLU A 4 -19.44 11.76 -7.67
C GLU A 4 -18.29 12.77 -7.49
N ASP A 5 -17.55 12.76 -6.37
CA ASP A 5 -16.51 13.76 -6.08
C ASP A 5 -15.61 13.41 -4.87
N PHE A 6 -14.38 13.94 -4.83
CA PHE A 6 -13.49 14.01 -3.66
C PHE A 6 -13.47 15.40 -2.99
N LYS A 7 -14.42 16.30 -3.30
CA LYS A 7 -14.53 17.61 -2.64
C LYS A 7 -15.01 17.51 -1.20
N ASP A 8 -15.95 16.61 -0.94
CA ASP A 8 -16.60 16.44 0.38
C ASP A 8 -16.42 15.03 0.93
N TRP A 9 -15.31 14.82 1.63
CA TRP A 9 -15.01 13.62 2.40
C TRP A 9 -14.67 13.98 3.84
N LYS A 10 -14.96 13.06 4.76
CA LYS A 10 -14.59 13.15 6.18
C LYS A 10 -13.35 12.29 6.48
N SER A 11 -13.31 11.08 5.92
CA SER A 11 -12.17 10.17 6.03
C SER A 11 -11.97 9.41 4.72
N LEU A 12 -10.71 9.14 4.39
CA LEU A 12 -10.27 8.32 3.26
C LEU A 12 -9.31 7.26 3.79
N LEU A 13 -9.48 6.01 3.33
CA LEU A 13 -8.51 4.95 3.52
C LEU A 13 -7.64 4.85 2.28
N LEU A 14 -6.35 5.10 2.45
CA LEU A 14 -5.34 4.87 1.42
C LEU A 14 -4.66 3.53 1.67
N VAL A 15 -4.66 2.67 0.65
CA VAL A 15 -3.90 1.42 0.64
C VAL A 15 -2.79 1.52 -0.41
N ALA A 16 -1.54 1.34 0.02
CA ALA A 16 -0.39 1.41 -0.86
C ALA A 16 0.57 0.26 -0.56
N GLY A 17 0.80 -0.58 -1.56
CA GLY A 17 1.70 -1.73 -1.48
C GLY A 17 2.17 -2.14 -2.87
N GLY A 18 3.37 -2.68 -2.93
CA GLY A 18 3.98 -3.25 -4.11
C GLY A 18 3.70 -4.74 -4.20
N TYR A 19 4.75 -5.51 -4.47
CA TYR A 19 4.63 -6.96 -4.61
C TYR A 19 4.11 -7.64 -3.34
N VAL A 20 3.21 -8.62 -3.52
CA VAL A 20 2.56 -9.39 -2.45
C VAL A 20 2.91 -10.86 -2.60
N ILE A 21 3.37 -11.49 -1.52
CA ILE A 21 3.76 -12.89 -1.54
C ILE A 21 3.66 -13.56 -0.17
N ASN A 22 3.34 -14.85 -0.16
CA ASN A 22 3.47 -15.71 1.00
C ASN A 22 4.82 -16.44 1.04
N THR A 23 5.26 -16.84 2.24
CA THR A 23 6.49 -17.64 2.39
C THR A 23 6.35 -18.95 1.62
N ASN A 24 7.32 -19.28 0.77
CA ASN A 24 7.31 -20.47 -0.11
C ASN A 24 6.17 -20.54 -1.14
N MET A 25 5.57 -19.43 -1.54
CA MET A 25 4.59 -19.40 -2.63
C MET A 25 5.22 -19.88 -3.96
N LYS A 26 4.59 -20.85 -4.63
CA LYS A 26 5.10 -21.47 -5.87
C LYS A 26 4.06 -21.43 -6.99
N SER A 27 4.50 -21.16 -8.22
CA SER A 27 3.66 -21.35 -9.41
C SER A 27 3.73 -22.78 -9.94
N GLY A 28 2.62 -23.29 -10.50
CA GLY A 28 2.51 -24.68 -11.00
C GLY A 28 3.53 -25.09 -12.08
N ARG A 29 4.17 -24.11 -12.73
CA ARG A 29 5.46 -24.25 -13.43
C ARG A 29 6.41 -23.26 -12.76
N ILE A 30 7.51 -23.72 -12.14
CA ILE A 30 8.44 -22.83 -11.44
C ILE A 30 9.11 -21.92 -12.47
N ILE A 31 8.62 -20.68 -12.55
CA ILE A 31 9.22 -19.60 -13.36
C ILE A 31 9.74 -18.48 -12.45
N ALA A 32 9.31 -18.46 -11.19
CA ALA A 32 9.85 -17.66 -10.11
C ALA A 32 9.53 -18.34 -8.77
N THR A 33 10.48 -18.32 -7.83
CA THR A 33 10.25 -18.58 -6.41
C THR A 33 10.29 -17.23 -5.73
N GLY A 34 9.17 -16.78 -5.19
CA GLY A 34 9.20 -15.45 -4.62
C GLY A 34 9.69 -15.45 -3.17
N SER A 35 10.39 -14.36 -2.87
CA SER A 35 11.06 -14.08 -1.60
C SER A 35 11.20 -12.56 -1.48
N LYS A 36 11.70 -12.06 -0.35
CA LYS A 36 12.01 -10.63 -0.18
C LYS A 36 13.10 -10.13 -1.14
N ASP A 37 13.89 -11.04 -1.71
CA ASP A 37 15.01 -10.72 -2.60
C ASP A 37 14.64 -10.79 -4.09
N LEU A 38 13.40 -11.15 -4.42
CA LEU A 38 12.94 -11.24 -5.80
C LEU A 38 12.81 -9.84 -6.42
N LYS A 39 13.77 -9.45 -7.26
CA LYS A 39 13.81 -8.13 -7.93
C LYS A 39 13.36 -8.15 -9.39
N LYS A 40 13.33 -9.33 -10.03
CA LYS A 40 13.04 -9.49 -11.47
C LYS A 40 12.55 -10.90 -11.78
N ILE A 41 11.66 -11.02 -12.77
CA ILE A 41 11.34 -12.27 -13.46
C ILE A 41 12.01 -12.22 -14.84
N GLU A 42 12.97 -13.11 -15.11
CA GLU A 42 13.76 -13.05 -16.35
C GLU A 42 13.03 -13.59 -17.58
N VAL A 43 12.09 -14.52 -17.39
CA VAL A 43 11.33 -15.16 -18.48
C VAL A 43 9.85 -15.31 -18.09
N TYR A 44 8.95 -14.77 -18.91
CA TYR A 44 7.49 -14.90 -18.75
C TYR A 44 6.92 -15.86 -19.80
N ASN A 45 6.44 -17.03 -19.36
CA ASN A 45 5.97 -18.11 -20.23
C ASN A 45 4.44 -18.35 -20.17
N GLY A 46 3.65 -17.33 -19.80
CA GLY A 46 2.18 -17.42 -19.73
C GLY A 46 1.62 -17.34 -18.30
N GLY A 47 0.45 -17.93 -18.06
CA GLY A 47 -0.31 -17.77 -16.81
C GLY A 47 0.49 -18.16 -15.56
N ILE A 48 0.81 -17.17 -14.73
CA ILE A 48 1.41 -17.38 -13.41
C ILE A 48 0.27 -17.63 -12.44
N THR A 49 -0.05 -18.90 -12.20
CA THR A 49 -0.98 -19.29 -11.14
C THR A 49 -0.24 -20.06 -10.06
N CYS A 50 -0.52 -19.74 -8.80
CA CYS A 50 -0.07 -20.53 -7.65
C CYS A 50 -0.80 -21.88 -7.57
N GLY A 51 -1.83 -22.11 -8.39
CA GLY A 51 -2.69 -23.28 -8.28
C GLY A 51 -3.24 -23.39 -6.86
N THR A 52 -2.92 -24.48 -6.18
CA THR A 52 -3.26 -24.72 -4.77
C THR A 52 -2.10 -24.47 -3.80
N ASP A 53 -0.88 -24.18 -4.28
CA ASP A 53 0.32 -24.00 -3.45
C ASP A 53 0.63 -22.52 -3.22
N TRP A 54 -0.18 -21.91 -2.35
CA TRP A 54 -0.06 -20.51 -1.95
C TRP A 54 1.03 -20.26 -0.90
N GLY A 55 1.84 -21.25 -0.56
CA GLY A 55 2.80 -21.15 0.54
C GLY A 55 2.12 -21.04 1.91
N SER A 56 2.80 -20.40 2.88
CA SER A 56 2.32 -20.21 4.25
C SER A 56 2.34 -18.76 4.69
N SER A 57 1.50 -18.43 5.67
CA SER A 57 1.57 -17.16 6.39
C SER A 57 2.96 -16.91 6.99
N PRO A 58 3.36 -15.64 7.19
CA PRO A 58 2.61 -14.42 6.89
C PRO A 58 2.65 -14.05 5.39
N THR A 59 1.65 -13.28 4.96
CA THR A 59 1.75 -12.53 3.70
C THR A 59 2.73 -11.39 3.88
N LEU A 60 3.74 -11.34 3.02
CA LEU A 60 4.70 -10.26 2.91
C LEU A 60 4.23 -9.33 1.81
N VAL A 61 4.24 -8.02 2.10
CA VAL A 61 3.93 -6.99 1.12
C VAL A 61 5.04 -5.97 1.11
N GLU A 62 5.50 -5.61 -0.08
CA GLU A 62 6.45 -4.54 -0.28
C GLU A 62 5.82 -3.19 0.07
N GLY A 63 6.41 -2.48 1.04
CA GLY A 63 6.08 -1.07 1.28
C GLY A 63 6.70 -0.19 0.19
N ILE A 64 5.88 0.59 -0.51
CA ILE A 64 6.36 1.47 -1.58
C ILE A 64 6.57 2.90 -1.08
N PRO A 65 7.74 3.52 -1.30
CA PRO A 65 7.97 4.90 -0.95
C PRO A 65 7.27 5.81 -1.98
N VAL A 66 6.24 6.55 -1.56
CA VAL A 66 5.44 7.41 -2.43
C VAL A 66 5.23 8.78 -1.79
N ILE A 67 5.21 9.82 -2.64
CA ILE A 67 4.77 11.16 -2.26
C ILE A 67 3.31 11.31 -2.70
N VAL A 68 2.41 11.52 -1.74
CA VAL A 68 1.00 11.73 -2.00
C VAL A 68 0.72 13.23 -1.97
N LYS A 69 0.00 13.72 -2.99
CA LYS A 69 -0.47 15.12 -3.09
C LYS A 69 -1.98 15.13 -3.19
N ILE A 70 -2.65 15.74 -2.22
CA ILE A 70 -4.11 15.89 -2.21
C ILE A 70 -4.43 17.36 -2.45
N LYS A 71 -5.19 17.65 -3.52
CA LYS A 71 -5.65 19.01 -3.79
C LYS A 71 -6.78 19.37 -2.83
N THR A 72 -6.50 20.18 -1.83
CA THR A 72 -7.47 20.61 -0.82
C THR A 72 -6.97 21.83 -0.06
N GLN A 73 -7.90 22.71 0.30
CA GLN A 73 -7.65 23.82 1.24
C GLN A 73 -7.97 23.43 2.69
N LYS A 74 -8.63 22.28 2.91
CA LYS A 74 -8.93 21.77 4.25
C LYS A 74 -7.62 21.33 4.92
N GLU A 75 -7.48 21.58 6.22
CA GLU A 75 -6.46 20.88 6.99
C GLU A 75 -6.77 19.39 7.04
N ILE A 76 -5.74 18.56 6.95
CA ILE A 76 -5.89 17.12 6.99
C ILE A 76 -4.95 16.51 8.03
N THR A 77 -5.29 15.33 8.52
CA THR A 77 -4.35 14.49 9.26
C THR A 77 -4.20 13.15 8.59
N VAL A 78 -3.00 12.58 8.67
CA VAL A 78 -2.68 11.28 8.08
C VAL A 78 -2.08 10.40 9.16
N TRP A 79 -2.61 9.20 9.28
CA TRP A 79 -2.17 8.19 10.24
C TRP A 79 -1.87 6.88 9.54
N ALA A 80 -0.69 6.32 9.78
CA ALA A 80 -0.42 4.91 9.55
C ALA A 80 -1.30 4.07 10.50
N LEU A 81 -1.82 2.94 9.99
CA LEU A 81 -2.66 2.01 10.75
C LEU A 81 -1.96 0.67 10.92
N ASN A 82 -2.19 -0.06 12.02
CA ASN A 82 -1.74 -1.45 12.15
C ASN A 82 -2.67 -2.42 11.37
N ASN A 83 -2.36 -3.72 11.45
CA ASN A 83 -3.10 -4.78 10.75
C ASN A 83 -4.54 -5.00 11.26
N ILE A 84 -4.99 -4.29 12.29
CA ILE A 84 -6.38 -4.28 12.76
C ILE A 84 -7.05 -2.91 12.61
N GLY A 85 -6.39 -1.94 11.97
CA GLY A 85 -6.94 -0.62 11.65
C GLY A 85 -6.77 0.44 12.74
N GLU A 86 -5.98 0.18 13.78
CA GLU A 86 -5.69 1.17 14.82
C GLU A 86 -4.58 2.11 14.39
N ARG A 87 -4.73 3.41 14.72
CA ARG A 87 -3.72 4.44 14.47
C ARG A 87 -2.43 4.13 15.22
N THR A 88 -1.30 4.13 14.52
CA THR A 88 0.02 3.90 15.13
C THR A 88 0.85 5.18 15.11
N GLN A 89 1.14 5.71 13.92
CA GLN A 89 2.05 6.83 13.73
C GLN A 89 1.42 7.90 12.83
N LYS A 90 1.56 9.17 13.21
CA LYS A 90 1.11 10.30 12.41
C LYS A 90 2.15 10.64 11.34
N THR A 91 1.72 10.83 10.10
CA THR A 91 2.59 11.23 9.00
C THR A 91 2.72 12.77 8.98
N PRO A 92 3.94 13.32 8.86
CA PRO A 92 4.14 14.75 8.67
C PRO A 92 3.53 15.23 7.34
N ILE A 93 2.90 16.42 7.37
CA ILE A 93 2.22 17.00 6.21
C ILE A 93 2.78 18.39 5.96
N SER A 94 3.06 18.68 4.70
CA SER A 94 3.46 20.00 4.20
C SER A 94 2.40 20.54 3.24
N SER A 95 2.38 21.85 3.01
CA SER A 95 1.51 22.48 2.01
C SER A 95 2.35 22.98 0.84
N GLN A 96 1.88 22.74 -0.40
CA GLN A 96 2.49 23.21 -1.64
C GLN A 96 1.39 23.80 -2.54
N GLY A 97 1.17 25.12 -2.47
CA GLY A 97 0.03 25.77 -3.12
C GLY A 97 -1.29 25.18 -2.61
N ASP A 98 -2.16 24.75 -3.51
CA ASP A 98 -3.46 24.14 -3.19
C ASP A 98 -3.38 22.65 -2.77
N PHE A 99 -2.17 22.14 -2.51
CA PHE A 99 -1.94 20.73 -2.19
C PHE A 99 -1.44 20.54 -0.77
N LYS A 100 -2.02 19.55 -0.09
CA LYS A 100 -1.43 18.92 1.10
C LYS A 100 -0.57 17.73 0.64
N VAL A 101 0.68 17.69 1.10
CA VAL A 101 1.71 16.77 0.61
C VAL A 101 2.34 16.02 1.77
N PHE A 102 2.36 14.69 1.67
CA PHE A 102 2.94 13.80 2.67
C PHE A 102 3.62 12.59 2.02
N ARG A 103 4.46 11.90 2.79
CA ARG A 103 5.18 10.71 2.36
C ARG A 103 4.62 9.48 3.04
N ILE A 104 4.46 8.41 2.27
CA ILE A 104 4.21 7.07 2.79
C ILE A 104 5.37 6.18 2.36
N GLY A 105 5.60 5.10 3.08
CA GLY A 105 6.74 4.24 2.80
C GLY A 105 6.89 3.07 3.75
N PRO A 106 7.87 2.20 3.47
CA PRO A 106 8.12 0.99 4.27
C PRO A 106 8.49 1.28 5.74
N GLU A 107 8.96 2.50 6.06
CA GLU A 107 9.29 2.92 7.42
C GLU A 107 8.11 2.92 8.40
N TYR A 108 6.87 2.93 7.88
CA TYR A 108 5.65 2.88 8.69
C TYR A 108 5.19 1.44 8.99
N GLU A 109 5.85 0.42 8.41
CA GLU A 109 5.51 -1.00 8.54
C GLU A 109 4.03 -1.32 8.33
N THR A 110 3.38 -0.57 7.43
CA THR A 110 1.98 -0.73 7.07
C THR A 110 1.70 -0.40 5.62
N LEU A 111 0.58 -0.92 5.13
CA LEU A 111 0.00 -0.59 3.84
C LEU A 111 -1.19 0.35 3.97
N TRP A 112 -1.68 0.60 5.18
CA TRP A 112 -2.95 1.27 5.43
C TRP A 112 -2.74 2.62 6.09
N TYR A 113 -3.34 3.64 5.49
CA TYR A 113 -3.27 5.00 5.98
C TYR A 113 -4.66 5.61 6.04
N GLU A 114 -5.03 6.13 7.20
CA GLU A 114 -6.23 6.95 7.35
C GLU A 114 -5.88 8.40 7.08
N ILE A 115 -6.63 9.04 6.20
CA ILE A 115 -6.57 10.47 5.93
C ILE A 115 -7.90 11.03 6.42
N SER A 116 -7.89 12.00 7.34
CA SER A 116 -9.11 12.65 7.82
C SER A 116 -9.07 14.15 7.61
N ALA A 117 -10.23 14.72 7.25
CA ALA A 117 -10.48 16.16 7.20
C ALA A 117 -11.54 16.49 8.27
N PRO A 118 -11.41 17.62 8.99
CA PRO A 118 -12.40 18.08 9.95
C PRO A 118 -13.73 18.41 9.29
#